data_AF-A0A5E4MRH2-F1
#
_entry.id   AF-A0A5E4MRH2-F1
#
_cell.length_a   1.000
_cell.length_b   1.000
_cell.length_c   1.000
_cell.angle_alpha   90.00
_cell.angle_beta   90.00
_cell.angle_gamma   90.00
#
_symmetry.space_group_name_H-M   'P 1'
#
loop_
_entity.id
_entity.type
_entity.pdbx_description
1 polymer ?
#
loop_
_entity_poly.entity_id
_entity_poly.type
_entity_poly.pdbx_seq_one_letter_code
_entity_poly.pdbx_strand_id
1 'polypeptide(L)'
;MVLSQDIKKQVIQHLNGLIAAFEKYFPKCRKEDHWITFPVSENYFKSSVLSVQEKEKLIELKTDYSLEAAFEKKSIIAFSERS
;
A
#
# COMPACT_ATOMS: atom_id res chain seq x y z
N MET A 1 7.69 -12.20 36.17
CA MET A 1 7.20 -13.39 35.43
C MET A 1 8.09 -13.58 34.21
N VAL A 2 8.82 -14.69 34.12
CA VAL A 2 9.65 -15.00 32.93
C VAL A 2 8.87 -16.02 32.10
N LEU A 3 8.53 -15.66 30.88
CA LEU A 3 7.89 -16.57 29.92
C LEU A 3 8.84 -17.74 29.64
N SER A 4 8.31 -18.98 29.72
CA SER A 4 9.07 -20.17 29.39
C SER A 4 9.54 -20.12 27.93
N GLN A 5 10.68 -20.76 27.64
CA GLN A 5 11.22 -20.80 26.28
C GLN A 5 10.27 -21.44 25.28
N ASP A 6 9.45 -22.39 25.75
CA ASP A 6 8.44 -23.05 24.93
C ASP A 6 7.34 -22.09 24.49
N ILE A 7 6.81 -21.29 25.43
CA ILE A 7 5.80 -20.27 25.12
C ILE A 7 6.39 -19.23 24.17
N LYS A 8 7.64 -18.81 24.36
CA LYS A 8 8.30 -17.87 23.44
C LYS A 8 8.38 -18.43 22.01
N LYS A 9 8.73 -19.70 21.84
CA LYS A 9 8.76 -20.35 20.51
C LYS A 9 7.38 -20.37 19.85
N GLN A 10 6.34 -20.72 20.60
CA GLN A 10 4.97 -20.75 20.07
C GLN A 10 4.50 -19.35 19.63
N VAL A 11 4.80 -18.32 20.42
CA VAL A 11 4.49 -16.92 20.06
C VAL A 11 5.22 -16.53 18.77
N ILE A 12 6.53 -16.80 18.66
CA ILE A 12 7.30 -16.48 17.45
C ILE A 12 6.75 -17.21 16.23
N GLN A 13 6.42 -18.49 16.37
CA GLN A 13 5.84 -19.28 15.27
C GLN A 13 4.51 -18.71 14.81
N HIS A 14 3.65 -18.30 15.74
CA HIS A 14 2.37 -17.69 15.43
C HIS A 14 2.55 -16.34 14.70
N LEU A 15 3.44 -15.48 15.18
CA LEU A 15 3.76 -14.20 14.55
C LEU A 15 4.31 -14.37 13.13
N ASN A 16 5.18 -15.36 12.91
CA ASN A 16 5.69 -15.67 11.57
C ASN A 16 4.57 -16.15 10.63
N GLY A 17 3.62 -16.93 11.15
CA GLY A 17 2.43 -17.34 10.40
C GLY A 17 1.55 -16.17 10.00
N LEU A 18 1.37 -15.18 10.89
CA LEU A 18 0.66 -13.95 10.58
C LEU A 18 1.38 -13.14 9.50
N ILE A 19 2.70 -12.94 9.62
CA ILE A 19 3.48 -12.23 8.60
C ILE A 19 3.31 -12.88 7.23
N ALA A 20 3.43 -14.21 7.15
CA ALA A 20 3.26 -14.94 5.88
C ALA A 20 1.83 -14.79 5.31
N ALA A 21 0.80 -14.74 6.16
CA ALA A 21 -0.56 -14.47 5.73
C ALA A 21 -0.73 -13.03 5.22
N PHE A 22 -0.15 -12.04 5.91
CA PHE A 22 -0.16 -10.65 5.45
C PHE A 22 0.56 -10.50 4.11
N GLU A 23 1.75 -11.08 3.93
CA GLU A 23 2.48 -11.02 2.66
C GLU A 23 1.70 -11.68 1.49
N LYS A 24 0.88 -12.69 1.79
CA LYS A 24 0.03 -13.36 0.80
C LYS A 24 -1.13 -12.46 0.34
N TYR A 25 -1.79 -11.76 1.26
CA TYR A 25 -2.98 -10.96 0.94
C TYR A 25 -2.67 -9.51 0.59
N PHE A 26 -1.56 -8.99 1.08
CA PHE A 26 -1.04 -7.65 0.80
C PHE A 26 0.34 -7.79 0.16
N PRO A 27 0.41 -8.19 -1.12
CA PRO A 27 1.67 -8.30 -1.82
C PRO A 27 2.40 -6.95 -1.77
N LYS A 28 3.73 -6.99 -1.65
CA LYS A 28 4.56 -5.78 -1.65
C LYS A 28 4.23 -4.95 -2.89
N CYS A 29 3.90 -3.69 -2.67
CA CYS A 29 3.61 -2.72 -3.73
C CYS A 29 4.77 -2.72 -4.73
N ARG A 30 4.52 -3.17 -5.96
CA ARG A 30 5.54 -3.17 -7.02
C ARG A 30 5.66 -1.76 -7.58
N LYS A 31 6.74 -1.50 -8.32
CA LYS A 31 6.91 -0.20 -8.99
C LYS A 31 5.74 0.12 -9.92
N GLU A 32 5.15 -0.91 -10.53
CA GLU A 32 3.95 -0.81 -11.37
C GLU A 32 2.69 -0.38 -10.59
N ASP A 33 2.64 -0.62 -9.28
CA ASP A 33 1.51 -0.32 -8.39
C ASP A 33 1.66 1.02 -7.66
N HIS A 34 2.77 1.74 -7.88
CA HIS A 34 3.03 3.03 -7.22
C HIS A 34 1.98 4.11 -7.57
N TRP A 35 1.20 3.93 -8.64
CA TRP A 35 0.07 4.81 -8.93
C TRP A 35 -1.03 4.71 -7.85
N ILE A 36 -1.14 3.59 -7.12
CA ILE A 36 -2.08 3.45 -5.99
C ILE A 36 -1.62 4.34 -4.84
N THR A 37 -0.31 4.39 -4.59
CA THR A 37 0.30 5.20 -3.54
C THR A 37 0.27 6.70 -3.87
N PHE A 38 0.46 7.02 -5.16
CA PHE A 38 0.61 8.37 -5.68
C PHE A 38 -0.25 8.55 -6.95
N PRO A 39 -1.58 8.61 -6.81
CA PRO A 39 -2.53 8.57 -7.94
C PRO A 39 -2.43 9.77 -8.88
N VAL A 40 -1.86 10.88 -8.41
CA VAL A 40 -1.69 12.13 -9.15
C VAL A 40 -0.31 12.27 -9.83
N SER A 41 0.62 11.35 -9.57
CA SER A 41 1.96 11.42 -10.16
C SER A 41 1.99 10.91 -11.61
N GLU A 42 2.35 11.80 -12.53
CA GLU A 42 2.47 11.45 -13.96
C GLU A 42 3.52 10.37 -14.24
N ASN A 43 4.57 10.30 -13.43
CA ASN A 43 5.63 9.31 -13.62
C ASN A 43 5.10 7.89 -13.39
N TYR A 44 4.30 7.70 -12.34
CA TYR A 44 3.69 6.40 -12.04
C TYR A 44 2.50 6.10 -12.95
N PHE A 45 1.78 7.12 -13.38
CA PHE A 45 0.70 7.00 -14.35
C PHE A 45 1.18 6.41 -15.70
N LYS A 46 2.30 6.92 -16.23
CA LYS A 46 2.85 6.46 -17.51
C LYS A 46 3.33 5.01 -17.45
N SER A 47 3.85 4.57 -16.31
CA SER A 47 4.31 3.19 -16.09
C SER A 47 3.21 2.22 -15.66
N SER A 48 1.99 2.70 -15.39
CA SER A 48 0.89 1.88 -14.87
C SER A 48 0.28 0.96 -15.93
N VAL A 49 -0.04 -0.27 -15.52
CA VAL A 49 -0.76 -1.27 -16.33
C VAL A 49 -2.28 -1.05 -16.21
N LEU A 50 -2.72 0.18 -16.49
CA LEU A 50 -4.13 0.57 -16.48
C LEU A 50 -4.69 0.66 -17.90
N SER A 51 -5.97 0.31 -18.04
CA SER A 51 -6.72 0.54 -19.27
C SER A 51 -6.85 2.04 -19.57
N VAL A 52 -7.19 2.37 -20.82
CA VAL A 52 -7.40 3.76 -21.24
C VAL A 52 -8.49 4.44 -20.40
N GLN A 53 -9.59 3.74 -20.11
CA GLN A 53 -10.69 4.27 -19.29
C GLN A 53 -10.28 4.53 -17.84
N GLU A 54 -9.48 3.66 -17.24
CA GLU A 54 -8.96 3.88 -15.87
C GLU A 54 -8.00 5.07 -15.82
N LYS A 55 -7.19 5.22 -16.87
CA LYS A 55 -6.28 6.35 -17.03
C LYS A 55 -7.03 7.68 -17.14
N GLU A 56 -8.13 7.73 -17.90
CA GLU A 56 -8.98 8.92 -18.01
C GLU A 56 -9.60 9.31 -16.66
N LYS A 57 -10.10 8.34 -15.88
CA LYS A 57 -10.65 8.60 -14.53
C LYS A 57 -9.61 9.15 -13.56
N LEU A 58 -8.36 8.67 -13.63
CA LEU A 58 -7.27 9.21 -12.81
C LEU A 58 -6.88 10.64 -13.23
N ILE A 59 -6.92 10.96 -14.53
CA ILE A 59 -6.71 12.33 -15.02
C ILE A 59 -7.81 13.26 -14.50
N GLU A 60 -9.07 12.82 -14.53
CA GLU A 60 -10.19 13.58 -13.96
C GLU A 60 -9.98 13.86 -12.47
N LEU A 61 -9.53 12.87 -11.69
CA LEU A 61 -9.17 13.06 -10.28
C LEU A 61 -8.04 14.08 -10.07
N LYS A 62 -7.07 14.15 -11.00
CA LYS A 62 -6.00 15.17 -10.96
C LYS A 62 -6.52 16.59 -11.19
N THR A 63 -7.67 16.77 -11.83
CA THR A 63 -8.25 18.10 -12.02
C THR A 63 -8.84 18.70 -10.74
N ASP A 64 -9.03 17.89 -9.69
CA ASP A 64 -9.39 18.37 -8.35
C ASP A 64 -8.12 18.74 -7.57
N TYR A 65 -7.77 20.03 -7.60
CA TYR A 65 -6.62 20.58 -6.87
C TYR A 65 -6.69 20.39 -5.35
N SER A 66 -7.90 20.25 -4.77
CA SER A 66 -8.05 20.00 -3.33
C SER A 66 -7.63 18.57 -2.99
N LEU A 67 -7.97 17.64 -3.89
CA LEU A 67 -7.64 16.24 -3.78
C LEU A 67 -6.15 15.98 -4.06
N GLU A 68 -5.58 16.64 -5.07
CA GLU A 68 -4.14 16.62 -5.36
C GLU A 68 -3.33 17.09 -4.14
N ALA A 69 -3.68 18.24 -3.57
CA ALA A 69 -3.02 18.77 -2.38
C ALA A 69 -3.16 17.86 -1.13
N ALA A 70 -4.22 17.04 -1.06
CA ALA A 70 -4.38 16.05 0.01
C ALA A 70 -3.44 14.85 -0.18
N PHE A 71 -3.28 14.37 -1.42
CA PHE A 71 -2.41 13.23 -1.74
C PHE A 71 -0.92 13.57 -1.75
N GLU A 72 -0.52 14.80 -2.05
CA GLU A 72 0.87 15.25 -1.88
C GLU A 72 1.31 15.26 -0.40
N LYS A 73 0.37 15.59 0.50
CA LYS A 73 0.64 15.66 1.94
C LYS A 73 0.64 14.29 2.61
N LYS A 74 -0.10 13.31 2.08
CA LYS A 74 -0.21 11.96 2.61
C LYS A 74 -0.43 10.93 1.50
N SER A 75 0.48 9.96 1.42
CA SER A 75 0.26 8.74 0.62
C SER A 75 -1.03 8.03 1.07
N ILE A 76 -1.79 7.50 0.10
CA ILE A 76 -2.97 6.66 0.37
C ILE A 76 -2.61 5.46 1.25
N ILE A 77 -1.41 4.90 1.06
CA ILE A 77 -0.94 3.70 1.77
C ILE A 77 -0.41 4.05 3.17
N ALA A 78 -0.18 5.32 3.49
CA ALA A 78 0.20 5.72 4.85
C ALA A 78 -0.89 5.38 5.90
N PHE A 79 -2.12 5.06 5.46
CA PHE A 79 -3.16 4.53 6.34
C PHE A 79 -2.86 3.09 6.82
N SER A 80 -2.17 2.26 6.02
CA SER A 80 -1.87 0.87 6.37
C SER A 80 -0.63 0.68 7.24
N GLU A 81 0.24 1.69 7.36
CA GLU A 81 1.45 1.62 8.20
C GLU A 81 1.19 1.98 9.67
N ARG A 82 -0.06 2.33 10.03
CA ARG A 82 -0.48 2.69 11.41
C ARG A 82 -1.31 1.62 12.12
N SER A 83 -1.51 0.44 11.52
CA SER A 83 -2.30 -0.67 12.09
C SER A 83 -1.42 -1.83 12.53
#